data_AF-T1SYS1-F1
#
_entry.id   AF-T1SYS1-F1
#
_cell.length_a   1.000
_cell.length_b   1.000
_cell.length_c   1.000
_cell.angle_alpha   90.00
_cell.angle_beta   90.00
_cell.angle_gamma   90.00
#
_symmetry.space_group_name_H-M   'P 1'
#
loop_
_entity.id
_entity.type
_entity.pdbx_description
1 polymer ?
#
loop_
_entity_poly.entity_id
_entity_poly.type
_entity_poly.pdbx_seq_one_letter_code
_entity_poly.pdbx_strand_id
1 'polypeptide(L)' 'LVEILEKYHKQSGKRLWDAKHENISNEIDRIKKENDSMQIELKHMKGEEIQSLHHKELMAIEEALENGLAGIRDKQ' A
#
# COMPACT_ATOMS: atom_id res chain seq x y z
N LEU A 1 -16.09 27.70 -3.95
CA LEU A 1 -15.07 27.51 -5.02
C LEU A 1 -14.66 26.04 -5.15
N VAL A 2 -14.23 25.37 -4.06
CA VAL A 2 -13.86 23.95 -4.07
C VAL A 2 -14.99 23.04 -4.57
N GLU A 3 -16.22 23.21 -4.06
CA GLU A 3 -17.38 22.41 -4.53
C GLU A 3 -17.74 22.63 -6.01
N ILE A 4 -17.53 23.84 -6.53
CA ILE A 4 -17.81 24.17 -7.94
C ILE A 4 -16.76 23.52 -8.84
N LEU A 5 -15.49 23.57 -8.44
CA LEU A 5 -14.40 22.86 -9.11
C LEU A 5 -14.62 21.36 -9.09
N GLU A 6 -15.07 20.81 -7.97
CA GLU A 6 -15.35 19.39 -7.84
C GLU A 6 -16.52 18.93 -8.71
N LYS A 7 -17.59 19.73 -8.80
CA LYS A 7 -18.70 19.50 -9.74
C LYS A 7 -18.23 19.57 -11.19
N TYR A 8 -17.40 20.54 -11.55
CA TYR A 8 -16.85 20.66 -12.90
C TYR A 8 -15.97 19.45 -13.26
N HIS A 9 -15.08 19.02 -12.38
CA HIS A 9 -14.24 17.84 -12.61
C HIS A 9 -15.07 16.56 -12.78
N LYS A 10 -16.11 16.37 -11.94
CA LYS A 10 -17.01 15.21 -12.05
C LYS A 10 -17.83 15.21 -13.34
N GLN A 11 -18.32 16.37 -13.79
CA GLN A 11 -19.20 16.47 -14.97
C GLN A 11 -18.43 16.52 -16.30
N SER A 12 -17.30 17.21 -16.33
CA SER A 12 -16.53 17.40 -17.58
C SER A 12 -15.58 16.24 -17.88
N GLY A 13 -15.24 15.42 -16.88
CA GLY A 13 -14.19 14.40 -16.98
C GLY A 13 -12.77 14.98 -17.14
N LYS A 14 -12.63 16.32 -17.17
CA LYS A 14 -11.36 17.04 -17.32
C LYS A 14 -10.98 17.68 -16.00
N ARG A 15 -9.73 17.53 -15.59
CA ARG A 15 -9.18 18.23 -14.42
C ARG A 15 -8.53 19.53 -14.88
N LEU A 16 -8.80 20.63 -14.18
CA LEU A 16 -8.17 21.94 -14.42
C LEU A 16 -6.84 22.07 -13.66
N TRP A 17 -6.19 20.94 -13.39
CA TRP A 17 -4.95 20.90 -12.66
C TRP A 17 -3.79 21.36 -13.53
N ASP A 18 -2.89 22.14 -12.94
CA ASP A 18 -1.59 22.34 -13.54
C ASP A 18 -0.74 21.07 -13.40
N ALA A 19 0.38 21.02 -14.13
CA ALA A 19 1.27 19.87 -14.13
C ALA A 19 1.78 19.51 -12.72
N LYS A 20 1.91 20.49 -11.81
CA LYS A 20 2.36 20.24 -10.44
C LYS A 20 1.29 19.50 -9.63
N HIS A 21 0.04 19.95 -9.71
CA HIS A 21 -1.08 19.29 -9.03
C HIS A 21 -1.34 17.89 -9.58
N GLU A 22 -1.22 17.71 -10.90
CA GLU A 22 -1.34 16.39 -11.52
C GLU A 22 -0.24 15.43 -11.05
N ASN A 23 1.02 15.87 -11.03
CA ASN A 23 2.13 15.07 -10.52
C ASN A 23 1.95 14.70 -9.04
N ILE A 24 1.53 15.64 -8.20
CA ILE A 24 1.27 15.36 -6.78
C ILE A 24 0.14 14.36 -6.61
N SER A 25 -0.94 14.47 -7.39
CA SER A 25 -2.03 13.49 -7.31
C SER A 25 -1.56 12.10 -7.73
N ASN A 26 -0.76 12.00 -8.79
CA ASN A 26 -0.19 10.72 -9.24
C ASN A 26 0.73 10.11 -8.17
N GLU A 27 1.52 10.95 -7.49
CA GLU A 27 2.37 10.54 -6.37
C GLU A 27 1.55 9.98 -5.21
N ILE A 28 0.47 10.69 -4.83
CA ILE A 28 -0.45 10.26 -3.77
C ILE A 28 -1.08 8.91 -4.14
N ASP A 29 -1.53 8.74 -5.38
CA ASP A 29 -2.15 7.49 -5.81
C ASP A 29 -1.14 6.33 -5.84
N ARG A 30 0.14 6.61 -6.16
CA ARG A 30 1.21 5.62 -6.06
C ARG A 30 1.46 5.21 -4.60
N ILE A 31 1.64 6.19 -3.71
CA ILE A 31 1.89 5.94 -2.28
C ILE A 31 0.72 5.17 -1.64
N LYS A 32 -0.53 5.48 -2.02
CA LYS A 32 -1.71 4.73 -1.54
C LYS A 32 -1.63 3.26 -1.93
N LYS A 33 -1.32 2.96 -3.20
CA LYS A 33 -1.16 1.57 -3.67
C LYS A 33 -0.02 0.83 -2.96
N GLU A 34 1.10 1.50 -2.75
CA GLU A 34 2.23 0.96 -1.98
C GLU A 34 1.81 0.65 -0.54
N ASN A 35 1.12 1.58 0.12
CA ASN A 35 0.60 1.38 1.48
C ASN A 35 -0.42 0.24 1.56
N ASP A 36 -1.35 0.15 0.61
CA ASP A 36 -2.33 -0.94 0.56
C ASP A 36 -1.63 -2.30 0.41
N SER A 37 -0.57 -2.36 -0.40
CA SER A 37 0.24 -3.58 -0.57
C SER A 37 0.97 -3.95 0.73
N MET A 38 1.59 -2.97 1.41
CA MET A 38 2.25 -3.20 2.69
C MET A 38 1.28 -3.64 3.79
N GLN A 39 0.04 -3.14 3.78
CA GLN A 39 -0.98 -3.59 4.74
C GLN A 39 -1.36 -5.05 4.53
N ILE A 40 -1.45 -5.50 3.28
CA ILE A 40 -1.68 -6.91 2.95
C ILE A 40 -0.51 -7.77 3.44
N GLU A 41 0.72 -7.36 3.16
CA GLU A 41 1.92 -8.06 3.64
C GLU A 41 1.95 -8.15 5.18
N LEU A 42 1.63 -7.06 5.88
CA LEU A 42 1.57 -7.03 7.34
C LEU A 42 0.52 -8.00 7.91
N LYS A 43 -0.63 -8.14 7.25
CA LYS A 43 -1.64 -9.15 7.63
C LYS A 43 -1.08 -10.56 7.50
N HIS A 44 -0.44 -10.87 6.37
CA HIS A 44 0.16 -12.18 6.16
C HIS A 44 1.26 -12.49 7.20
N MET A 45 2.11 -11.50 7.52
CA MET A 45 3.13 -11.61 8.57
C MET A 45 2.53 -11.84 9.96
N LYS A 46 1.30 -11.38 10.21
CA LYS A 46 0.55 -11.68 11.44
C LYS A 46 -0.14 -13.04 11.43
N GLY A 47 -0.07 -13.78 10.32
CA GLY A 47 -0.75 -15.06 10.13
C GLY A 47 -2.22 -14.93 9.71
N GLU A 48 -2.65 -13.74 9.27
CA GLU A 48 -4.01 -13.50 8.76
C GLU A 48 -4.10 -13.83 7.26
N GLU A 49 -5.27 -14.31 6.79
CA GLU A 49 -5.57 -14.58 5.36
C GLU A 49 -4.61 -15.54 4.61
N ILE A 50 -3.72 -16.23 5.33
CA ILE A 50 -2.66 -17.11 4.78
C ILE A 50 -3.17 -18.31 3.96
N GLN A 51 -4.44 -18.68 4.10
CA GLN A 51 -5.03 -19.81 3.34
C GLN A 51 -5.09 -19.54 1.83
N SER A 52 -5.02 -18.27 1.43
CA SER A 52 -5.02 -17.87 0.02
C SER A 52 -3.63 -17.88 -0.63
N LEU A 53 -2.57 -18.04 0.17
CA LEU A 53 -1.19 -17.95 -0.28
C LEU A 53 -0.66 -19.28 -0.81
N HIS A 54 0.19 -19.20 -1.83
CA HIS A 54 0.90 -20.36 -2.33
C HIS A 54 2.06 -20.75 -1.39
N HIS A 55 2.47 -22.02 -1.50
CA HIS A 55 3.54 -22.57 -0.65
C HIS A 55 4.82 -21.72 -0.66
N LYS A 56 5.22 -21.18 -1.82
CA LYS A 56 6.41 -20.32 -1.92
C LYS A 56 6.28 -19.01 -1.13
N GLU A 57 5.09 -18.43 -1.09
CA GLU A 57 4.82 -17.20 -0.36
C GLU A 57 4.83 -17.48 1.15
N LEU A 58 4.26 -18.61 1.57
CA LEU A 58 4.31 -19.07 2.95
C LEU A 58 5.75 -19.31 3.43
N MET A 59 6.59 -19.96 2.62
CA MET A 59 8.00 -20.16 2.93
C MET A 59 8.75 -18.83 3.13
N ALA A 60 8.51 -17.85 2.27
CA ALA A 60 9.14 -16.54 2.39
C ALA A 60 8.72 -15.80 3.67
N ILE A 61 7.45 -15.90 4.06
CA ILE A 61 6.94 -15.32 5.31
C ILE A 61 7.57 -16.03 6.52
N GLU A 62 7.65 -17.36 6.50
CA GLU A 62 8.27 -18.15 7.57
C GLU A 62 9.74 -17.76 7.78
N GLU A 63 10.53 -17.68 6.70
CA GLU A 63 11.93 -17.25 6.74
C GLU A 63 12.07 -15.83 7.30
N ALA A 64 11.21 -14.90 6.88
CA ALA A 64 11.22 -13.52 7.37
C ALA A 64 10.90 -13.44 8.88
N LEU A 65 9.93 -14.22 9.35
CA LEU A 65 9.55 -14.30 10.76
C LEU A 65 10.65 -14.92 11.62
N GLU A 66 11.28 -16.00 11.15
CA GLU A 66 12.39 -16.65 11.84
C GLU A 66 13.58 -15.69 12.00
N ASN A 67 13.96 -15.00 10.91
CA ASN A 67 15.03 -14.00 10.94
C ASN A 67 14.72 -12.83 11.89
N GLY A 68 13.49 -12.31 11.85
CA GLY A 68 13.06 -11.24 12.75
C GLY A 68 13.11 -11.65 14.23
N LEU A 69 12.70 -12.87 14.53
CA LEU A 69 12.71 -13.43 15.88
C LEU A 69 14.13 -13.72 16.37
N ALA A 70 15.02 -14.22 15.51
CA ALA A 70 16.44 -14.37 15.82
C ALA A 70 17.09 -13.02 16.17
N GLY A 71 16.85 -11.98 15.37
CA GLY A 71 17.40 -10.64 15.63
C GLY A 71 16.87 -9.98 16.91
N ILE A 72 15.66 -10.31 17.36
CA ILE A 72 15.14 -9.87 18.67
C ILE A 72 15.84 -10.61 19.80
N ARG A 73 16.04 -11.93 19.67
CA ARG A 73 16.74 -12.75 20.68
C ARG A 73 18.19 -12.33 20.87
N ASP A 74 18.88 -11.96 19.80
CA ASP A 74 20.26 -11.47 19.86
C ASP A 74 20.42 -10.15 20.64
N LYS A 75 19.31 -9.42 20.85
CA LYS A 75 19.29 -8.18 21.66
C LYS A 75 18.93 -8.40 23.13
N GLN A 76 18.47 -9.60 23.51
CA GLN A 76 18.15 -9.95 24.90
C GLN A 76 19.39 -10.35 25.68
#